data_AF-A0A837IMS1-F1
#
_entry.id   AF-A0A837IMS1-F1
#
_cell.length_a   1.000
_cell.length_b   1.000
_cell.length_c   1.000
_cell.angle_alpha   90.00
_cell.angle_beta   90.00
_cell.angle_gamma   90.00
#
_symmetry.space_group_name_H-M   'P 1'
#
loop_
_entity.id
_entity.type
_entity.pdbx_description
1 polymer ?
#
loop_
_entity_poly.entity_id
_entity_poly.type
_entity_poly.pdbx_seq_one_letter_code
_entity_poly.pdbx_strand_id
1 'polypeptide(L)'
;MDVKHIAKLANLPLTDPELKKLEKDLENVLKLVDHIRDLDTSNIEPTSQVTGLTNITRADEIDTSRLLPQKGFFKVKSIFS
;
A
#
# COMPACT_ATOMS: atom_id res chain seq x y z
N MET A 1 -1.70 -20.45 1.38
CA MET A 1 -1.98 -19.09 0.89
C MET A 1 -0.77 -18.66 0.07
N ASP A 2 -0.91 -18.01 -1.08
CA ASP A 2 0.26 -17.72 -1.94
C ASP A 2 1.00 -16.44 -1.50
N VAL A 3 1.81 -16.57 -0.45
CA VAL A 3 2.64 -15.46 0.10
C VAL A 3 3.66 -14.97 -0.92
N LYS A 4 4.17 -15.86 -1.77
CA LYS A 4 5.14 -15.51 -2.81
C LYS A 4 4.51 -14.62 -3.87
N HIS A 5 3.25 -14.87 -4.24
CA HIS A 5 2.50 -14.02 -5.15
C HIS A 5 2.25 -12.63 -4.54
N ILE A 6 1.81 -12.57 -3.28
CA ILE A 6 1.58 -11.29 -2.57
C ILE A 6 2.87 -10.49 -2.43
N ALA A 7 3.99 -11.13 -2.06
CA ALA A 7 5.29 -10.49 -1.96
C ALA A 7 5.75 -9.90 -3.30
N LYS A 8 5.47 -10.60 -4.41
CA LYS A 8 5.75 -10.08 -5.76
C LYS A 8 4.90 -8.84 -6.09
N LEU A 9 3.62 -8.83 -5.74
CA LEU A 9 2.74 -7.66 -5.93
C LEU A 9 3.20 -6.46 -5.11
N ALA A 10 3.68 -6.70 -3.89
CA ALA A 10 4.23 -5.68 -3.00
C ALA A 10 5.69 -5.29 -3.31
N ASN A 11 6.31 -5.89 -4.35
CA ASN A 11 7.71 -5.71 -4.71
C ASN A 11 8.69 -5.95 -3.53
N LEU A 12 8.44 -7.01 -2.75
CA LEU A 12 9.28 -7.41 -1.61
C LEU A 12 10.18 -8.59 -2.00
N PRO A 13 11.51 -8.41 -2.08
CA PRO A 13 12.44 -9.51 -2.34
C PRO A 13 12.66 -10.30 -1.05
N LEU A 14 11.93 -11.41 -0.88
CA LEU A 14 12.02 -12.29 0.29
C LEU A 14 12.74 -13.60 -0.04
N THR A 15 13.49 -14.10 0.92
CA THR A 15 14.10 -15.43 0.88
C THR A 15 13.11 -16.53 1.26
N ASP A 16 13.39 -17.78 0.88
CA ASP A 16 12.55 -18.94 1.25
C ASP A 16 12.29 -19.10 2.78
N PRO A 17 13.28 -18.93 3.68
CA PRO A 17 13.01 -18.98 5.12
C PRO A 17 12.12 -17.82 5.59
N GLU A 18 12.26 -16.62 5.03
CA GLU A 18 11.40 -15.48 5.33
C GLU A 18 9.97 -15.72 4.86
N LEU A 19 9.80 -16.27 3.64
CA LEU A 19 8.48 -16.65 3.11
C LEU A 19 7.75 -17.63 4.04
N LYS A 20 8.45 -18.68 4.52
CA LYS A 20 7.85 -19.65 5.46
C LYS A 20 7.43 -19.03 6.78
N LYS A 21 8.24 -18.11 7.31
CA LYS A 21 7.89 -17.38 8.53
C LYS A 21 6.67 -16.48 8.31
N LEU A 22 6.70 -15.70 7.23
CA LEU A 22 5.66 -14.73 6.89
C LEU A 22 4.33 -15.42 6.59
N GLU A 23 4.35 -16.64 6.06
CA GLU A 23 3.15 -17.44 5.84
C GLU A 23 2.40 -17.70 7.16
N LYS A 24 3.13 -18.15 8.19
CA LYS A 24 2.55 -18.39 9.51
C LYS A 24 2.08 -17.09 10.18
N ASP A 25 2.86 -16.02 10.07
CA ASP A 25 2.52 -14.74 10.68
C ASP A 25 1.25 -14.14 10.03
N LEU A 26 1.16 -14.19 8.70
CA LEU A 26 0.00 -13.68 7.96
C LEU A 26 -1.26 -14.54 8.19
N GLU A 27 -1.12 -15.86 8.35
CA GLU A 27 -2.24 -16.73 8.76
C GLU A 27 -2.81 -16.29 10.12
N ASN A 28 -1.97 -15.96 11.09
CA ASN A 28 -2.42 -15.49 12.40
C ASN A 28 -3.12 -14.13 12.33
N VAL A 29 -2.59 -13.21 11.51
CA VAL A 29 -3.23 -11.89 11.29
C VAL A 29 -4.59 -12.05 10.64
N LEU A 30 -4.72 -12.91 9.63
CA LEU A 30 -6.01 -13.16 8.98
C LEU A 30 -7.03 -13.75 9.95
N LYS A 31 -6.62 -14.69 10.82
CA LYS A 31 -7.50 -15.20 11.89
C LYS A 31 -8.00 -14.11 12.83
N LEU A 32 -7.14 -13.15 13.18
CA LEU A 32 -7.55 -12.00 14.00
C LEU A 32 -8.55 -11.11 13.24
N VAL A 33 -8.32 -10.85 11.96
CA VAL A 33 -9.24 -10.06 11.11
C VAL A 33 -10.56 -10.80 10.88
N ASP A 34 -10.57 -12.14 10.87
CA ASP A 34 -11.79 -12.90 10.71
C ASP A 34 -12.81 -12.64 11.85
N HIS A 35 -12.36 -12.22 13.04
CA HIS A 35 -13.26 -11.90 14.16
C HIS A 35 -14.22 -10.74 13.84
N ILE A 36 -13.87 -9.82 12.93
CA ILE A 36 -14.77 -8.71 12.57
C ILE A 36 -15.83 -9.12 11.53
N ARG A 37 -15.80 -10.35 11.01
CA ARG A 37 -16.82 -10.86 10.07
C ARG A 37 -18.16 -11.15 10.73
N ASP A 38 -18.19 -11.35 12.05
CA ASP A 38 -19.42 -11.61 12.81
C ASP A 38 -20.30 -10.36 12.96
N LEU A 39 -19.78 -9.18 12.58
CA LEU A 39 -20.50 -7.91 12.62
C LEU A 39 -21.36 -7.74 11.35
N ASP A 40 -22.66 -7.50 11.53
CA ASP A 40 -23.56 -7.17 10.42
C ASP A 40 -23.26 -5.75 9.90
N THR A 41 -22.78 -5.67 8.65
CA THR A 41 -22.48 -4.42 7.95
C THR A 41 -23.38 -4.19 6.73
N SER A 42 -24.44 -4.98 6.56
CA SER A 42 -25.30 -4.96 5.35
C SER A 42 -26.01 -3.63 5.08
N ASN A 43 -26.26 -2.83 6.11
CA ASN A 43 -27.04 -1.60 6.04
C ASN A 43 -26.23 -0.34 6.40
N ILE A 44 -24.89 -0.41 6.40
CA ILE A 44 -24.03 0.74 6.70
C ILE A 44 -23.14 1.08 5.50
N GLU A 45 -23.01 2.37 5.21
CA GLU A 45 -22.11 2.85 4.16
C GLU A 45 -20.64 2.78 4.62
N PRO A 46 -19.71 2.35 3.76
CA PRO A 46 -18.28 2.36 4.07
C PRO A 46 -17.78 3.78 4.37
N THR A 47 -16.95 3.93 5.40
CA THR A 47 -16.34 5.22 5.73
C THR A 47 -14.99 5.37 5.03
N SER A 48 -14.90 6.30 4.07
CA SER A 48 -13.65 6.59 3.33
C SER A 48 -12.89 7.81 3.85
N GLN A 49 -13.59 8.76 4.46
CA GLN A 49 -12.99 9.93 5.11
C GLN A 49 -13.80 10.35 6.34
N VAL A 50 -13.13 10.92 7.33
CA VAL A 50 -13.77 11.41 8.58
C VAL A 50 -13.80 12.93 8.69
N THR A 51 -13.08 13.64 7.81
CA THR A 51 -12.87 15.09 7.88
C THR A 51 -13.86 15.90 7.03
N GLY A 52 -14.66 15.25 6.18
CA GLY A 52 -15.68 15.92 5.35
C GLY A 52 -15.11 16.82 4.26
N LEU A 53 -13.83 16.64 3.91
CA LEU A 53 -13.19 17.46 2.88
C LEU A 53 -13.88 17.22 1.53
N THR A 54 -14.19 18.31 0.85
CA THR A 54 -14.86 18.29 -0.45
C THR A 54 -14.19 19.30 -1.35
N ASN A 55 -13.85 18.91 -2.58
CA ASN A 55 -13.28 19.79 -3.60
C ASN A 55 -12.02 20.56 -3.15
N ILE A 56 -11.11 19.89 -2.45
CA ILE A 56 -9.83 20.51 -2.05
C ILE A 56 -8.94 20.66 -3.29
N THR A 57 -8.78 21.90 -3.74
CA THR A 57 -7.98 22.28 -4.92
C THR A 57 -6.67 22.96 -4.53
N ARG A 58 -5.70 22.92 -5.44
CA ARG A 58 -4.44 23.69 -5.36
C ARG A 58 -4.45 24.76 -6.44
N ALA A 59 -4.01 25.98 -6.12
CA ALA A 59 -3.82 27.06 -7.10
C ALA A 59 -2.79 26.68 -8.17
N ASP A 60 -2.98 27.14 -9.40
CA ASP A 60 -2.06 26.88 -10.52
C ASP A 60 -0.86 27.85 -10.49
N GLU A 61 -0.03 27.72 -9.45
CA GLU A 61 1.16 28.55 -9.24
C GLU A 61 2.42 27.68 -9.17
N ILE A 62 3.57 28.26 -9.57
CA ILE A 62 4.87 27.57 -9.54
C ILE A 62 5.35 27.49 -8.08
N ASP A 63 5.47 26.27 -7.57
CA ASP A 63 6.11 25.97 -6.29
C ASP A 63 7.55 25.51 -6.53
N THR A 64 8.51 26.42 -6.36
CA THR A 64 9.94 26.15 -6.58
C THR A 64 10.53 25.16 -5.57
N SER A 65 9.85 24.91 -4.44
CA SER A 65 10.28 23.92 -3.44
C SER A 65 10.05 22.47 -3.89
N ARG A 66 9.16 22.26 -4.86
CA ARG A 66 8.80 20.94 -5.42
C ARG A 66 9.59 20.56 -6.65
N LEU A 67 10.59 21.36 -7.01
CA LEU A 67 11.46 21.10 -8.14
C LEU A 67 12.47 19.99 -7.79
N LEU A 68 12.84 19.21 -8.80
CA LEU A 68 13.89 18.20 -8.65
C LEU A 68 15.25 18.84 -8.35
N PRO A 69 16.10 18.22 -7.51
CA PRO A 69 17.45 18.70 -7.27
C PRO A 69 18.26 18.71 -8.58
N GLN A 70 19.05 19.76 -8.77
CA GLN A 70 19.66 20.15 -10.05
C GLN A 70 20.59 19.08 -10.67
N LYS A 71 19.98 18.19 -11.47
CA LYS A 71 20.47 17.61 -12.75
C LYS A 71 19.31 16.91 -13.51
N GLY A 72 18.08 17.34 -13.27
CA GLY A 72 16.88 16.99 -14.07
C GLY A 72 16.34 15.56 -13.93
N PHE A 73 17.08 14.62 -13.35
CA PHE A 73 16.69 13.20 -13.34
C PHE A 73 17.12 12.47 -12.07
N PHE A 74 16.31 11.50 -11.64
CA PHE A 74 16.74 10.47 -10.69
C PHE A 74 17.56 9.41 -11.41
N LYS A 75 18.77 9.13 -10.92
CA LYS A 75 19.61 8.05 -11.46
C LYS A 75 19.16 6.72 -10.86
N VAL A 76 18.57 5.85 -11.69
CA VAL A 76 18.13 4.49 -11.32
C VAL A 76 18.63 3.45 -12.32
N LYS A 77 18.52 2.16 -11.99
CA LYS A 77 18.84 1.07 -12.92
C LYS A 77 17.84 1.08 -14.09
N SER A 78 18.31 0.77 -15.30
CA SER A 78 17.46 0.65 -16.49
C SER A 78 16.42 -0.46 -16.30
N ILE A 79 15.20 -0.21 -16.80
CA ILE A 79 14.05 -1.12 -16.70
C ILE A 79 13.88 -2.04 -17.92
N PHE A 80 14.64 -1.82 -18.98
CA PHE A 80 14.64 -2.69 -20.16
C PHE A 80 15.85 -3.63 -20.12
N SER A 81 15.55 -4.93 -20.18
CA SER A 81 16.43 -6.04 -20.51
C SER A 81 15.72 -6.94 -21.49
#